data_AF-A0A1V6GP99-F1
#
_entry.id   AF-A0A1V6GP99-F1
#
_cell.length_a   1.000
_cell.length_b   1.000
_cell.length_c   1.000
_cell.angle_alpha   90.00
_cell.angle_beta   90.00
_cell.angle_gamma   90.00
#
_symmetry.space_group_name_H-M   'P 1'
#
loop_
_entity.id
_entity.type
_entity.pdbx_description
1 polymer ?
#
loop_
_entity_poly.entity_id
_entity_poly.type
_entity_poly.pdbx_seq_one_letter_code
_entity_poly.pdbx_strand_id
1 'polypeptide(L)'
;MKANKTLLAYTLTAFLSCAVSADHEFKTEVNICYSAASDKCVLDLKWPAEAQGFATVVNLHGGGLTGGRKHFAPWPKEAKDNDHVAHVAVQYRL
;
A
#
# COMPACT_ATOMS: atom_id res chain seq x y z
N MET A 1 13.04 -54.75 -2.68
CA MET A 1 13.61 -53.43 -2.31
C MET A 1 12.66 -52.76 -1.33
N LYS A 2 13.03 -52.62 -0.05
CA LYS A 2 12.16 -52.02 0.97
C LYS A 2 12.32 -50.51 0.89
N ALA A 3 11.29 -49.80 0.44
CA ALA A 3 11.29 -48.34 0.44
C ALA A 3 11.45 -47.84 1.88
N ASN A 4 12.49 -47.03 2.10
CA ASN A 4 12.83 -46.50 3.41
C ASN A 4 11.84 -45.40 3.77
N LYS A 5 10.78 -45.75 4.52
CA LYS A 5 9.68 -44.86 4.91
C LYS A 5 10.16 -43.60 5.63
N THR A 6 11.32 -43.67 6.28
CA THR A 6 11.96 -42.54 6.96
C THR A 6 12.48 -41.49 5.97
N LEU A 7 12.98 -41.92 4.79
CA LEU A 7 13.44 -41.01 3.74
C LEU A 7 12.25 -40.28 3.07
N LEU A 8 11.10 -40.95 2.98
CA LEU A 8 9.86 -40.39 2.42
C LEU A 8 9.23 -39.31 3.33
N ALA A 9 9.42 -39.43 4.64
CA ALA A 9 8.92 -38.45 5.62
C ALA A 9 9.69 -37.11 5.59
N TYR A 10 11.01 -37.16 5.34
CA TYR A 10 11.83 -35.94 5.23
C TYR A 10 11.56 -35.16 3.94
N THR A 11 11.20 -35.83 2.85
CA THR A 11 10.81 -35.16 1.60
C THR A 11 9.46 -34.45 1.68
N LEU A 12 8.55 -34.89 2.57
CA LEU A 12 7.22 -34.28 2.74
C LEU A 12 7.25 -33.00 3.59
N THR A 13 8.21 -32.88 4.51
CA THR A 13 8.36 -31.69 5.38
C THR A 13 9.09 -30.53 4.70
N ALA A 14 9.92 -30.80 3.69
CA ALA A 14 10.64 -29.76 2.95
C ALA A 14 9.79 -28.98 1.92
N PHE A 15 8.58 -29.46 1.60
CA PHE A 15 7.67 -28.82 0.64
C PHE A 15 6.73 -27.77 1.26
N LEU A 16 6.67 -27.66 2.59
CA LEU A 16 5.71 -26.81 3.31
C LEU A 16 6.27 -25.46 3.75
N SER A 17 7.49 -25.09 3.33
CA SER A 17 8.12 -23.80 3.64
C SER A 17 7.96 -22.76 2.51
N CYS A 18 7.15 -23.04 1.49
CA CYS A 18 6.98 -22.14 0.34
C CYS A 18 5.73 -21.26 0.48
N ALA A 19 5.97 -19.94 0.36
CA ALA A 19 5.04 -18.81 0.25
C ALA A 19 4.35 -18.30 1.55
N VAL A 20 5.14 -17.65 2.42
CA VAL A 20 4.62 -16.46 3.11
C VAL A 20 4.61 -15.33 2.06
N SER A 21 3.42 -14.97 1.57
CA SER A 21 3.24 -13.63 1.00
C SER A 21 3.41 -12.64 2.15
N ALA A 22 4.47 -11.85 2.11
CA ALA A 22 4.63 -10.75 3.05
C ALA A 22 3.63 -9.66 2.65
N ASP A 23 2.48 -9.62 3.31
CA ASP A 23 1.63 -8.42 3.27
C ASP A 23 2.50 -7.23 3.68
N HIS A 24 2.58 -6.21 2.83
CA HIS A 24 3.36 -5.02 3.16
C HIS A 24 2.67 -4.27 4.30
N GLU A 25 3.41 -4.00 5.39
CA GLU A 25 2.91 -3.10 6.41
C GLU A 25 2.83 -1.68 5.82
N PHE A 26 1.62 -1.11 5.79
CA PHE A 26 1.42 0.27 5.36
C PHE A 26 1.28 1.19 6.57
N LYS A 27 2.01 2.31 6.53
CA LYS A 27 1.81 3.43 7.46
C LYS A 27 0.93 4.48 6.81
N THR A 28 0.16 5.19 7.63
CA THR A 28 -0.68 6.30 7.19
C THR A 28 -0.44 7.50 8.08
N GLU A 29 -0.22 8.65 7.46
CA GLU A 29 -0.13 9.94 8.12
C GLU A 29 -1.12 10.90 7.46
N VAL A 30 -1.82 11.67 8.28
CA VAL A 30 -2.96 12.49 7.84
C VAL A 30 -2.71 13.97 8.09
N ASN A 31 -3.27 14.81 7.22
CA ASN A 31 -3.21 16.27 7.29
C ASN A 31 -1.78 16.84 7.31
N ILE A 32 -0.86 16.24 6.56
CA ILE A 32 0.49 16.78 6.34
C ILE A 32 0.36 18.10 5.60
N CYS A 33 0.81 19.19 6.21
CA CYS A 33 0.81 20.51 5.58
C CYS A 33 1.90 20.60 4.52
N TYR A 34 1.53 20.91 3.28
CA TYR A 34 2.47 21.09 2.16
C TYR A 34 2.67 22.56 1.76
N SER A 35 1.83 23.47 2.27
CA SER A 35 1.96 24.91 2.03
C SER A 35 1.24 25.72 3.09
N ALA A 36 1.81 26.86 3.49
CA ALA A 36 1.20 27.80 4.43
C ALA A 36 0.11 28.70 3.80
N ALA A 37 -0.18 28.54 2.51
CA ALA A 37 -1.12 29.41 1.80
C ALA A 37 -2.59 29.27 2.26
N SER A 38 -2.96 28.14 2.88
CA SER A 38 -4.31 27.87 3.40
C SER A 38 -4.30 26.62 4.29
N ASP A 39 -5.25 26.54 5.23
CA ASP A 39 -5.59 25.32 5.98
C ASP A 39 -6.00 24.13 5.09
N LYS A 40 -6.39 24.39 3.84
CA LYS A 40 -6.70 23.36 2.83
C LYS A 40 -5.46 22.78 2.18
N CYS A 41 -4.28 23.39 2.34
CA CYS A 41 -3.04 22.89 1.76
C CYS A 41 -2.44 21.73 2.58
N VAL A 42 -3.23 20.67 2.72
CA VAL A 42 -2.88 19.45 3.45
C VAL A 42 -3.10 18.19 2.60
N LEU A 43 -2.36 17.12 2.89
CA LEU A 43 -2.53 15.82 2.25
C LEU A 43 -2.51 14.67 3.27
N ASP A 44 -3.07 13.53 2.89
CA ASP A 44 -2.86 12.26 3.60
C ASP A 44 -1.93 11.38 2.76
N LEU A 45 -1.03 10.67 3.42
CA LEU A 45 -0.05 9.79 2.81
C LEU A 45 -0.19 8.38 3.42
N LYS A 46 -0.40 7.38 2.56
CA LYS A 46 -0.31 5.94 2.91
C LYS A 46 0.86 5.34 2.14
N TRP A 47 1.84 4.73 2.80
CA TRP A 47 3.06 4.21 2.15
C TRP A 47 3.53 2.87 2.74
N PRO A 48 4.25 2.04 1.97
CA PRO A 48 4.83 0.80 2.47
C PRO A 48 5.98 1.13 3.43
N ALA A 49 5.81 0.80 4.71
CA ALA A 49 6.70 1.21 5.79
C ALA A 49 8.13 0.71 5.66
N GLU A 50 8.28 -0.51 5.13
CA GLU A 50 9.55 -1.23 5.04
C GLU A 50 10.22 -1.11 3.66
N ALA A 51 9.63 -0.36 2.73
CA ALA A 51 10.14 -0.23 1.38
C ALA A 51 10.76 1.15 1.12
N GLN A 52 11.80 1.18 0.30
CA GLN A 52 12.42 2.39 -0.23
C GLN A 52 12.30 2.37 -1.75
N GLY A 53 12.26 3.55 -2.39
CA GLY A 53 12.20 3.64 -3.85
C GLY A 53 10.87 3.14 -4.45
N PHE A 54 9.76 3.39 -3.78
CA PHE A 54 8.41 3.05 -4.27
C PHE A 54 7.86 4.10 -5.23
N ALA A 55 7.01 3.67 -6.17
CA ALA A 55 6.24 4.61 -6.97
C ALA A 55 5.23 5.35 -6.08
N THR A 56 4.86 6.58 -6.45
CA THR A 56 3.90 7.39 -5.69
C THR A 56 2.79 7.86 -6.60
N VAL A 57 1.55 7.65 -6.20
CA VAL A 57 0.36 8.13 -6.90
C VAL A 57 -0.28 9.26 -6.10
N VAL A 58 -0.41 10.41 -6.76
CA VAL A 58 -1.03 11.61 -6.19
C VAL A 58 -2.44 11.77 -6.72
N ASN A 59 -3.44 11.63 -5.84
CA ASN A 59 -4.84 11.77 -6.18
C ASN A 59 -5.36 13.18 -5.83
N LEU A 60 -5.81 13.89 -6.85
CA LEU A 60 -6.56 15.15 -6.72
C LEU A 60 -8.05 14.82 -6.86
N HIS A 61 -8.84 15.18 -5.86
CA HIS A 61 -10.27 14.92 -5.91
C HIS A 61 -10.96 15.73 -7.01
N GLY A 62 -12.12 15.27 -7.48
CA GLY A 62 -13.00 16.05 -8.36
C GLY A 62 -13.83 17.09 -7.62
N GLY A 63 -14.94 17.53 -8.20
CA GLY A 63 -15.87 18.50 -7.57
C GLY A 63 -15.90 19.87 -8.24
N GLY A 64 -15.36 19.99 -9.46
CA GLY A 64 -15.58 21.16 -10.32
C GLY A 64 -15.11 22.48 -9.72
N LEU A 65 -14.09 22.47 -8.86
CA LEU A 65 -13.60 23.64 -8.11
C LEU A 65 -14.65 24.32 -7.21
N THR A 66 -15.77 23.67 -6.94
CA THR A 66 -16.83 24.18 -6.07
C THR A 66 -17.05 23.30 -4.84
N GLY A 67 -16.41 22.13 -4.80
CA GLY A 67 -16.52 21.19 -3.70
C GLY A 67 -15.54 20.03 -3.82
N GLY A 68 -15.80 19.00 -3.02
CA GLY A 68 -14.97 17.81 -2.91
C GLY A 68 -14.09 17.80 -1.68
N ARG A 69 -13.51 16.63 -1.38
CA ARG A 69 -12.61 16.41 -0.26
C ARG A 69 -11.56 15.38 -0.64
N LYS A 70 -10.36 15.51 -0.06
CA LYS A 70 -9.31 14.51 -0.21
C LYS A 70 -9.81 13.11 0.16
N HIS A 71 -9.44 12.14 -0.66
CA HIS A 71 -9.63 10.72 -0.44
C HIS A 71 -8.57 9.97 -1.23
N PHE A 72 -8.14 8.81 -0.71
CA PHE A 72 -7.25 7.95 -1.49
C PHE A 72 -7.98 7.46 -2.74
N ALA A 73 -7.27 7.36 -3.86
CA ALA A 73 -7.84 6.87 -5.10
C ALA A 73 -8.46 5.47 -4.90
N PRO A 74 -9.61 5.18 -5.53
CA PRO A 74 -10.15 3.83 -5.54
C PRO A 74 -9.21 2.94 -6.35
N TRP A 75 -8.42 2.14 -5.65
CA TRP A 75 -7.49 1.21 -6.27
C TRP A 75 -8.17 -0.16 -6.45
N PRO A 76 -7.99 -0.85 -7.60
CA PRO A 76 -8.52 -2.19 -7.81
C PRO A 76 -8.15 -3.11 -6.67
N LYS A 77 -9.06 -3.98 -6.25
CA LYS A 77 -8.83 -4.88 -5.11
C LYS A 77 -7.64 -5.80 -5.37
N GLU A 78 -7.39 -6.17 -6.63
CA GLU A 78 -6.25 -7.02 -7.01
C GLU A 78 -4.90 -6.31 -6.86
N ALA A 79 -4.88 -4.97 -6.89
CA ALA A 79 -3.67 -4.17 -6.82
C ALA A 79 -3.51 -3.46 -5.46
N LYS A 80 -4.53 -3.47 -4.60
CA LYS A 80 -4.46 -2.93 -3.24
C LYS A 80 -3.50 -3.81 -2.45
N ASP A 81 -2.49 -3.17 -1.89
CA ASP A 81 -1.52 -3.76 -0.95
C ASP A 81 -0.54 -4.79 -1.55
N ASN A 82 -0.66 -5.14 -2.84
CA ASN A 82 0.30 -5.99 -3.57
C ASN A 82 1.43 -5.20 -4.26
N ASP A 83 1.16 -3.94 -4.63
CA ASP A 83 2.15 -3.09 -5.28
C ASP A 83 2.84 -2.20 -4.25
N HIS A 84 4.18 -2.11 -4.32
CA HIS A 84 5.00 -1.18 -3.54
C HIS A 84 4.75 0.27 -4.01
N VAL A 85 3.57 0.81 -3.72
CA VAL A 85 3.12 2.13 -4.15
C VAL A 85 2.68 2.95 -2.94
N ALA A 86 3.15 4.18 -2.83
CA ALA A 86 2.58 5.15 -1.92
C ALA A 86 1.37 5.86 -2.54
N HIS A 87 0.34 6.05 -1.74
CA HIS A 87 -0.89 6.73 -2.12
C HIS A 87 -0.98 8.07 -1.40
N VAL A 88 -1.22 9.13 -2.16
CA VAL A 88 -1.37 10.49 -1.63
C VAL A 88 -2.77 10.99 -1.96
N ALA A 89 -3.51 11.44 -0.94
CA ALA A 89 -4.79 12.10 -1.09
C ALA A 89 -4.63 13.59 -0.79
N VAL A 90 -4.78 14.44 -1.81
CA VAL A 90 -4.51 15.88 -1.68
C VAL A 90 -5.80 16.65 -1.43
N GLN A 91 -5.81 17.50 -0.41
CA GLN A 91 -6.76 18.60 -0.32
C GLN A 91 -6.14 19.83 -0.97
N TYR A 92 -6.97 20.59 -1.67
CA TYR A 92 -6.57 21.86 -2.27
C TYR A 92 -7.64 22.92 -2.02
N ARG A 93 -7.29 24.17 -2.28
CA ARG A 93 -8.18 25.34 -2.17
C ARG A 93 -9.27 25.25 -3.25
N LEU A 94 -10.52 25.45 -2.84
CA LEU A 94 -11.61 25.75 -3.77
C LEU A 94 -11.56 27.24 -4.15
#